data_AF-A0A3D9SQ32-F1
#
_entry.id   AF-A0A3D9SQ32-F1
#
_cell.length_a   1.000
_cell.length_b   1.000
_cell.length_c   1.000
_cell.angle_alpha   90.00
_cell.angle_beta   90.00
_cell.angle_gamma   90.00
#
_symmetry.space_group_name_H-M   'P 1'
#
loop_
_entity.id
_entity.type
_entity.pdbx_description
1 polymer ?
#
loop_
_entity_poly.entity_id
_entity_poly.type
_entity_poly.pdbx_seq_one_letter_code
_entity_poly.pdbx_strand_id
1 'polypeptide(L)'
;MNSPHTPAGHHYSTSSDGGVRHDDGRYTGPDPAEPDRTGGHNLPATMGESRLTPAELQSVTFPRAPLGRRGYDEERVRSFLQYIERELAQIFSERTALADEVARLRERLSGVSSGGVPPEEAHFQAVRILSQAQQTADLYVADAERYTRELAQEARQYREAILSDAKSQAELLLDEAHRRASAVAETAAAAAPPPQHVPSGDPSSLPDDVRRQMEREIAYLRTYSEVYRTHLRSYLESLLRNVDEWERSERDALPTGATEPPRPR
;
A
#
# COMPACT_ATOMS: atom_id res chain seq x y z
N MET A 1 -44.41 -34.33 60.37
CA MET A 1 -43.86 -33.10 60.99
C MET A 1 -44.19 -31.96 60.04
N ASN A 2 -45.38 -31.39 60.19
CA ASN A 2 -45.68 -30.14 60.91
C ASN A 2 -45.15 -28.88 60.20
N SER A 3 -46.10 -28.14 59.61
CA SER A 3 -46.06 -26.72 59.23
C SER A 3 -45.70 -25.82 60.45
N PRO A 4 -45.50 -24.48 60.34
CA PRO A 4 -46.50 -23.48 59.86
C PRO A 4 -45.80 -22.31 59.09
N HIS A 5 -46.35 -21.15 58.70
CA HIS A 5 -47.48 -20.33 59.13
C HIS A 5 -47.70 -19.22 58.06
N THR A 6 -48.95 -18.94 57.69
CA THR A 6 -49.44 -17.72 57.00
C THR A 6 -49.77 -16.64 58.07
N PRO A 7 -50.47 -15.51 57.83
CA PRO A 7 -50.54 -14.47 56.76
C PRO A 7 -50.39 -13.02 57.35
N ALA A 8 -50.57 -11.95 56.56
CA ALA A 8 -51.56 -10.86 56.78
C ALA A 8 -51.18 -9.48 56.17
N GLY A 9 -52.20 -8.75 55.68
CA GLY A 9 -52.24 -7.28 55.54
C GLY A 9 -52.62 -6.79 54.12
N HIS A 10 -53.91 -6.68 53.73
CA HIS A 10 -54.92 -5.63 54.01
C HIS A 10 -54.83 -4.34 53.16
N HIS A 11 -55.86 -4.20 52.29
CA HIS A 11 -56.73 -3.03 52.00
C HIS A 11 -56.31 -1.85 51.08
N TYR A 12 -57.06 -1.80 49.96
CA TYR A 12 -57.89 -0.73 49.37
C TYR A 12 -57.34 0.54 48.67
N SER A 13 -57.99 0.78 47.51
CA SER A 13 -58.30 2.06 46.80
C SER A 13 -57.14 2.73 46.04
N THR A 14 -57.27 3.19 44.79
CA THR A 14 -58.39 3.90 44.16
C THR A 14 -58.50 3.67 42.64
N SER A 15 -59.74 3.75 42.15
CA SER A 15 -60.20 3.88 40.76
C SER A 15 -59.54 5.00 39.95
N SER A 16 -59.40 4.80 38.63
CA SER A 16 -60.16 5.48 37.55
C SER A 16 -59.37 5.31 36.25
N ASP A 17 -59.76 4.37 35.38
CA ASP A 17 -60.64 4.57 34.21
C ASP A 17 -59.89 5.04 32.95
N GLY A 18 -60.13 4.33 31.85
CA GLY A 18 -59.48 4.55 30.55
C GLY A 18 -59.18 3.24 29.83
N GLY A 19 -60.18 2.67 29.16
CA GLY A 19 -60.04 1.50 28.27
C GLY A 19 -59.04 1.72 27.11
N VAL A 20 -58.68 0.73 26.29
CA VAL A 20 -59.55 -0.19 25.55
C VAL A 20 -58.65 -1.20 24.81
N ARG A 21 -59.10 -2.47 24.77
CA ARG A 21 -58.82 -3.59 23.83
C ARG A 21 -57.49 -4.36 23.88
N HIS A 22 -57.64 -5.63 24.26
CA HIS A 22 -56.76 -6.77 23.99
C HIS A 22 -56.77 -7.13 22.49
N ASP A 23 -55.63 -7.61 21.99
CA ASP A 23 -55.59 -8.74 21.06
C ASP A 23 -54.34 -9.59 21.33
N ASP A 24 -54.52 -10.90 21.28
CA ASP A 24 -53.66 -11.93 21.87
C ASP A 24 -52.36 -12.18 21.09
N GLY A 25 -51.23 -12.09 21.79
CA GLY A 25 -49.96 -12.60 21.31
C GLY A 25 -49.91 -14.12 21.39
N ARG A 26 -49.72 -14.78 20.23
CA ARG A 26 -49.07 -16.09 20.17
C ARG A 26 -47.81 -16.00 19.33
N TYR A 27 -46.69 -16.14 20.02
CA TYR A 27 -45.33 -16.19 19.52
C TYR A 27 -45.09 -17.51 18.77
N THR A 28 -44.83 -17.44 17.47
CA THR A 28 -44.09 -18.48 16.73
C THR A 28 -42.74 -17.88 16.38
N GLY A 29 -41.68 -18.44 16.96
CA GLY A 29 -40.33 -17.86 16.98
C GLY A 29 -39.71 -17.67 15.59
N PRO A 30 -38.69 -16.80 15.46
CA PRO A 30 -38.00 -16.55 14.20
C PRO A 30 -37.06 -17.72 13.85
N ASP A 31 -37.18 -18.13 12.58
CA ASP A 31 -36.28 -19.03 11.85
C ASP A 31 -34.82 -18.52 11.88
N PRO A 32 -33.79 -19.36 12.09
CA PRO A 32 -32.40 -18.94 12.09
C PRO A 32 -31.79 -19.11 10.69
N ALA A 33 -32.11 -18.22 9.76
CA ALA A 33 -31.37 -18.11 8.50
C ALA A 33 -31.56 -16.72 7.85
N GLU A 34 -30.64 -15.79 8.12
CA GLU A 34 -29.98 -14.96 7.11
C GLU A 34 -29.06 -13.94 7.81
N PRO A 35 -27.73 -13.99 7.64
CA PRO A 35 -26.89 -12.86 8.01
C PRO A 35 -27.18 -11.71 7.05
N ASP A 36 -27.81 -10.69 7.62
CA ASP A 36 -27.97 -9.32 7.16
C ASP A 36 -26.88 -8.91 6.14
N ARG A 37 -27.23 -8.91 4.85
CA ARG A 37 -26.39 -8.40 3.76
C ARG A 37 -26.56 -6.88 3.57
N THR A 38 -26.80 -6.13 4.64
CA THR A 38 -26.93 -4.68 4.59
C THR A 38 -25.66 -3.99 5.08
N GLY A 39 -24.51 -4.38 4.53
CA GLY A 39 -23.29 -3.59 4.61
C GLY A 39 -23.34 -2.51 3.54
N GLY A 40 -23.92 -1.34 3.86
CA GLY A 40 -23.89 -0.17 2.99
C GLY A 40 -22.45 0.17 2.60
N HIS A 41 -22.12 -0.02 1.33
CA HIS A 41 -20.82 0.28 0.77
C HIS A 41 -20.66 1.81 0.62
N ASN A 42 -20.22 2.49 1.67
CA ASN A 42 -19.73 3.87 1.58
C ASN A 42 -18.23 3.87 1.27
N LEU A 43 -17.86 3.32 0.12
CA LEU A 43 -16.62 3.71 -0.53
C LEU A 43 -16.96 4.95 -1.37
N PRO A 44 -16.17 6.02 -1.33
CA PRO A 44 -16.39 7.18 -2.19
C PRO A 44 -16.34 6.66 -3.62
N ALA A 45 -17.46 6.74 -4.33
CA ALA A 45 -17.51 6.39 -5.73
C ALA A 45 -16.63 7.39 -6.48
N THR A 46 -15.39 7.01 -6.81
CA THR A 46 -14.55 7.81 -7.70
C THR A 46 -13.89 6.93 -8.75
N MET A 47 -14.72 6.50 -9.70
CA MET A 47 -14.38 6.80 -11.09
C MET A 47 -14.90 8.22 -11.38
N GLY A 48 -14.01 9.18 -11.57
CA GLY A 48 -14.30 10.47 -12.22
C GLY A 48 -14.66 11.66 -11.30
N GLU A 49 -13.71 12.59 -11.18
CA GLU A 49 -13.89 14.05 -11.08
C GLU A 49 -14.27 14.73 -9.74
N SER A 50 -14.87 14.05 -8.75
CA SER A 50 -15.18 14.70 -7.47
C SER A 50 -14.04 14.52 -6.44
N ARG A 51 -13.41 15.62 -6.02
CA ARG A 51 -12.38 15.61 -4.97
C ARG A 51 -13.02 15.21 -3.64
N LEU A 52 -12.41 14.24 -2.96
CA LEU A 52 -12.86 13.74 -1.66
C LEU A 52 -13.04 14.87 -0.65
N THR A 53 -14.23 14.96 -0.04
CA THR A 53 -14.48 15.91 1.04
C THR A 53 -14.04 15.34 2.39
N PRO A 54 -13.71 16.18 3.40
CA PRO A 54 -13.42 15.70 4.75
C PRO A 54 -14.56 14.84 5.34
N ALA A 55 -15.82 15.22 5.08
CA ALA A 55 -16.99 14.46 5.51
C ALA A 55 -17.12 13.10 4.81
N GLU A 56 -16.79 13.04 3.51
CA GLU A 56 -16.74 11.77 2.78
C GLU A 56 -15.67 10.84 3.35
N LEU A 57 -14.49 11.36 3.70
CA LEU A 57 -13.40 10.58 4.30
C LEU A 57 -13.82 9.96 5.64
N GLN A 58 -14.61 10.67 6.45
CA GLN A 58 -15.13 10.17 7.73
C GLN A 58 -16.14 9.03 7.55
N SER A 59 -16.86 9.00 6.42
CA SER A 59 -17.86 7.97 6.12
C SER A 59 -17.26 6.68 5.54
N VAL A 60 -15.97 6.67 5.21
CA VAL A 60 -15.30 5.52 4.57
C VAL A 60 -15.18 4.36 5.54
N THR A 61 -15.77 3.23 5.16
CA THR A 61 -15.65 1.97 5.90
C THR A 61 -14.93 0.93 5.06
N PHE A 62 -13.87 0.34 5.60
CA PHE A 62 -13.12 -0.72 4.93
C PHE A 62 -13.65 -2.11 5.31
N PRO A 63 -13.78 -3.04 4.35
CA PRO A 63 -14.12 -4.42 4.66
C PRO A 63 -12.96 -5.10 5.41
N ARG A 64 -13.29 -6.01 6.33
CA ARG A 64 -12.27 -6.81 7.03
C ARG A 64 -11.52 -7.71 6.04
N ALA A 65 -10.24 -7.94 6.31
CA ALA A 65 -9.41 -8.80 5.49
C ALA A 65 -10.03 -10.22 5.40
N PRO A 66 -10.07 -10.84 4.21
CA PRO A 66 -10.52 -12.23 4.05
C PRO A 66 -9.69 -13.17 4.95
N LEU A 67 -10.34 -14.19 5.53
CA LEU A 67 -9.66 -15.14 6.41
C LEU A 67 -8.40 -15.71 5.75
N GLY A 68 -7.27 -15.62 6.45
CA GLY A 68 -5.96 -16.11 5.98
C GLY A 68 -5.04 -15.04 5.36
N ARG A 69 -5.50 -13.79 5.19
CA ARG A 69 -4.63 -12.66 4.80
C ARG A 69 -4.46 -11.68 5.96
N ARG A 70 -3.25 -11.15 6.15
CA ARG A 70 -3.00 -10.07 7.12
C ARG A 70 -3.59 -8.77 6.55
N GLY A 71 -4.50 -8.15 7.30
CA GLY A 71 -5.03 -6.83 6.99
C GLY A 71 -4.12 -5.72 7.50
N TYR A 72 -4.47 -4.47 7.19
CA TYR A 72 -3.87 -3.31 7.83
C TYR A 72 -4.28 -3.22 9.31
N ASP A 73 -3.43 -2.62 10.12
CA ASP A 73 -3.73 -2.28 11.50
C ASP A 73 -4.82 -1.19 11.54
N GLU A 74 -5.99 -1.53 12.08
CA GLU A 74 -7.16 -0.65 12.10
C GLU A 74 -6.90 0.66 12.87
N GLU A 75 -6.12 0.62 13.96
CA GLU A 75 -5.84 1.80 14.77
C GLU A 75 -4.90 2.76 14.04
N ARG A 76 -3.89 2.20 13.36
CA ARG A 76 -2.96 2.99 12.53
C ARG A 76 -3.67 3.60 11.32
N VAL A 77 -4.54 2.83 10.65
CA VAL A 77 -5.35 3.34 9.53
C VAL A 77 -6.30 4.45 10.02
N ARG A 78 -6.98 4.26 11.16
CA ARG A 78 -7.87 5.28 11.73
C ARG A 78 -7.13 6.57 12.07
N SER A 79 -5.95 6.46 12.66
CA SER A 79 -5.11 7.63 13.00
C SER A 79 -4.66 8.38 11.74
N PHE A 80 -4.31 7.64 10.68
CA PHE A 80 -3.92 8.23 9.40
C PHE A 80 -5.08 8.93 8.70
N LEU A 81 -6.29 8.35 8.71
CA LEU A 81 -7.49 8.98 8.15
C LEU A 81 -7.85 10.27 8.89
N GLN A 82 -7.74 10.31 10.22
CA GLN A 82 -7.96 11.53 11.00
C GLN A 82 -6.92 12.62 10.70
N TYR A 83 -5.68 12.24 10.39
CA TYR A 83 -4.67 13.19 9.94
C TYR A 83 -5.04 13.78 8.57
N ILE A 84 -5.39 12.93 7.60
CA ILE A 84 -5.83 13.37 6.26
C ILE A 84 -7.08 14.24 6.35
N GLU A 85 -8.05 13.88 7.19
CA GLU A 85 -9.30 14.65 7.36
C GLU A 85 -9.01 16.09 7.78
N ARG A 86 -8.12 16.26 8.76
CA ARG A 86 -7.69 17.57 9.26
C ARG A 86 -6.96 18.38 8.20
N GLU A 87 -6.04 17.75 7.48
CA GLU A 87 -5.30 18.39 6.39
C GLU A 87 -6.24 18.80 5.25
N LEU A 88 -7.17 17.92 4.85
CA LEU A 88 -8.18 18.26 3.86
C LEU A 88 -9.03 19.44 4.33
N ALA A 89 -9.53 19.42 5.57
CA ALA A 89 -10.32 20.52 6.12
C ALA A 89 -9.54 21.85 6.08
N GLN A 90 -8.25 21.81 6.43
CA GLN A 90 -7.36 22.96 6.36
C GLN A 90 -7.20 23.45 4.91
N ILE A 91 -6.83 22.57 3.98
CA ILE A 91 -6.65 22.91 2.55
C ILE A 91 -7.93 23.50 1.95
N PHE A 92 -9.10 22.94 2.28
CA PHE A 92 -10.38 23.48 1.82
C PHE A 92 -10.63 24.87 2.40
N SER A 93 -10.38 25.09 3.69
CA SER A 93 -10.56 26.41 4.32
C SER A 93 -9.61 27.48 3.74
N GLU A 94 -8.35 27.11 3.49
CA GLU A 94 -7.36 27.98 2.86
C GLU A 94 -7.77 28.28 1.42
N ARG A 95 -8.25 27.29 0.67
CA ARG A 95 -8.73 27.48 -0.70
C ARG A 95 -9.94 28.41 -0.75
N THR A 96 -10.88 28.30 0.19
CA THR A 96 -12.03 29.22 0.27
C THR A 96 -11.57 30.64 0.62
N ALA A 97 -10.68 30.80 1.60
CA ALA A 97 -10.16 32.11 1.99
C ALA A 97 -9.40 32.79 0.84
N LEU A 98 -8.59 32.03 0.10
CA LEU A 98 -7.90 32.52 -1.10
C LEU A 98 -8.89 32.89 -2.21
N ALA A 99 -9.95 32.11 -2.41
CA ALA A 99 -10.98 32.42 -3.41
C ALA A 99 -11.70 33.73 -3.09
N ASP A 100 -12.05 33.95 -1.81
CA ASP A 100 -12.69 35.18 -1.34
C ASP A 100 -11.75 36.39 -1.51
N GLU A 101 -10.47 36.23 -1.17
CA GLU A 101 -9.49 37.30 -1.34
C GLU A 101 -9.27 37.64 -2.82
N VAL A 102 -9.20 36.64 -3.70
CA VAL A 102 -9.14 36.86 -5.15
C VAL A 102 -10.38 37.58 -5.66
N ALA A 103 -11.58 37.21 -5.19
CA ALA A 103 -12.81 37.89 -5.57
C ALA A 103 -12.79 39.37 -5.14
N ARG A 104 -12.37 39.64 -3.90
CA ARG A 104 -12.21 41.00 -3.37
C ARG A 104 -11.19 41.84 -4.14
N LEU A 105 -10.03 41.25 -4.46
CA LEU A 105 -9.00 41.92 -5.25
C LEU A 105 -9.49 42.22 -6.66
N ARG A 106 -10.23 41.31 -7.30
CA ARG A 106 -10.84 41.53 -8.62
C ARG A 106 -11.88 42.64 -8.60
N GLU A 107 -12.74 42.70 -7.59
CA GLU A 107 -13.72 43.77 -7.45
C GLU A 107 -13.02 45.13 -7.32
N ARG A 108 -12.01 45.21 -6.45
CA ARG A 108 -11.18 46.41 -6.25
C ARG A 108 -10.46 46.83 -7.54
N LEU A 109 -9.96 45.88 -8.32
CA LEU A 109 -9.33 46.15 -9.61
C LEU A 109 -10.35 46.63 -10.66
N SER A 110 -11.52 45.99 -10.73
CA SER A 110 -12.58 46.38 -11.67
C SER A 110 -13.16 47.78 -11.37
N GLY A 111 -13.20 48.17 -10.09
CA GLY A 111 -13.57 49.52 -9.67
C GLY A 111 -12.57 50.58 -10.14
N VAL A 112 -11.28 50.24 -10.18
CA VAL A 112 -10.22 51.10 -10.76
C VAL A 112 -10.30 51.13 -12.29
N SER A 113 -10.64 50.01 -12.94
CA SER A 113 -10.79 49.92 -14.40
C SER A 113 -12.08 50.56 -14.95
N SER A 114 -13.10 50.77 -14.12
CA SER A 114 -14.40 51.36 -14.52
C SER A 114 -14.34 52.88 -14.74
N GLY A 115 -13.27 53.55 -14.29
CA GLY A 115 -12.91 54.88 -14.77
C GLY A 115 -12.22 54.74 -16.13
N GLY A 116 -12.93 55.03 -17.22
CA GLY A 116 -12.49 54.78 -18.59
C GLY A 116 -11.03 55.15 -18.85
N VAL A 117 -10.19 54.11 -18.92
CA VAL A 117 -8.75 54.24 -19.19
C VAL A 117 -8.58 54.55 -20.69
N PRO A 118 -7.89 55.63 -21.07
CA PRO A 118 -7.61 55.91 -22.47
C PRO A 118 -6.83 54.74 -23.13
N PRO A 119 -7.04 54.48 -24.44
CA PRO A 119 -6.51 53.29 -25.10
C PRO A 119 -4.97 53.16 -25.05
N GLU A 120 -4.23 54.28 -24.94
CA GLU A 120 -2.78 54.23 -24.75
C GLU A 120 -2.39 53.70 -23.36
N GLU A 121 -3.07 54.11 -22.30
CA GLU A 121 -2.82 53.62 -20.94
C GLU A 121 -3.16 52.12 -20.80
N ALA A 122 -4.20 51.64 -21.50
CA ALA A 122 -4.54 50.23 -21.55
C ALA A 122 -3.41 49.39 -22.19
N HIS A 123 -2.76 49.90 -23.25
CA HIS A 123 -1.59 49.26 -23.85
C HIS A 123 -0.40 49.23 -22.89
N PHE A 124 -0.09 50.34 -22.23
CA PHE A 124 0.98 50.38 -21.22
C PHE A 124 0.72 49.44 -20.04
N GLN A 125 -0.52 49.32 -19.58
CA GLN A 125 -0.90 48.36 -18.55
C GLN A 125 -0.76 46.92 -19.03
N ALA A 126 -1.19 46.60 -20.25
CA ALA A 126 -1.04 45.26 -20.83
C ALA A 126 0.43 44.85 -20.95
N VAL A 127 1.29 45.75 -21.45
CA VAL A 127 2.74 45.49 -21.54
C VAL A 127 3.36 45.27 -20.15
N ARG A 128 2.94 46.04 -19.14
CA ARG A 128 3.41 45.85 -17.76
C ARG A 128 3.00 44.49 -17.20
N ILE A 129 1.75 44.10 -17.39
CA ILE A 129 1.23 42.79 -16.92
C ILE A 129 1.97 41.65 -17.63
N LEU A 130 2.18 41.74 -18.94
CA LEU A 130 2.92 40.74 -19.71
C LEU A 130 4.37 40.63 -19.25
N SER A 131 5.04 41.76 -19.02
CA SER A 131 6.42 41.78 -18.50
C SER A 131 6.51 41.14 -17.10
N GLN A 132 5.57 41.48 -16.21
CA GLN A 132 5.49 40.87 -14.88
C GLN A 132 5.19 39.38 -14.96
N ALA A 133 4.27 38.97 -15.83
CA ALA A 133 3.93 37.56 -16.04
C ALA A 133 5.13 36.78 -16.59
N GLN A 134 5.87 37.34 -17.55
CA GLN A 134 7.09 36.74 -18.09
C GLN A 134 8.16 36.58 -17.01
N GLN A 135 8.42 37.63 -16.23
CA GLN A 135 9.37 37.56 -15.11
C GLN A 135 8.95 36.49 -14.09
N THR A 136 7.65 36.37 -13.81
CA THR A 136 7.13 35.36 -12.89
C THR A 136 7.29 33.95 -13.48
N ALA A 137 7.02 33.77 -14.77
CA ALA A 137 7.24 32.50 -15.47
C ALA A 137 8.72 32.08 -15.44
N ASP A 138 9.64 33.02 -15.70
CA ASP A 138 11.08 32.75 -15.67
C ASP A 138 11.54 32.31 -14.27
N LEU A 139 10.99 32.92 -13.21
CA LEU A 139 11.24 32.51 -11.82
C LEU A 139 10.74 31.08 -11.55
N TYR A 140 9.51 30.76 -11.96
CA TYR A 140 8.98 29.40 -11.79
C TYR A 140 9.79 28.35 -12.55
N VAL A 141 10.26 28.67 -13.76
CA VAL A 141 11.14 27.78 -14.53
C VAL A 141 12.46 27.55 -13.79
N ALA A 142 13.10 28.61 -13.29
CA ALA A 142 14.34 28.49 -12.53
C ALA A 142 14.17 27.67 -11.23
N ASP A 143 13.07 27.87 -10.50
CA ASP A 143 12.76 27.10 -9.29
C ASP A 143 12.47 25.64 -9.59
N ALA A 144 11.70 25.35 -10.66
CA ALA A 144 11.44 23.99 -11.10
C ALA A 144 12.73 23.27 -11.53
N GLU A 145 13.61 23.94 -12.27
CA GLU A 145 14.92 23.41 -12.65
C GLU A 145 15.84 23.17 -11.44
N ARG A 146 15.76 24.00 -10.40
CA ARG A 146 16.52 23.76 -9.16
C ARG A 146 15.96 22.55 -8.43
N TYR A 147 14.65 22.50 -8.22
CA TYR A 147 13.97 21.41 -7.52
C TYR A 147 14.19 20.06 -8.22
N THR A 148 14.08 20.00 -9.55
CA THR A 148 14.33 18.77 -10.31
C THR A 148 15.78 18.31 -10.22
N ARG A 149 16.75 19.24 -10.18
CA ARG A 149 18.17 18.89 -9.96
C ARG A 149 18.41 18.35 -8.56
N GLU A 150 17.83 18.97 -7.54
CA GLU A 150 17.90 18.51 -6.15
C GLU A 150 17.31 17.10 -6.02
N LEU A 151 16.09 16.88 -6.55
CA LEU A 151 15.44 15.57 -6.55
C LEU A 151 16.26 14.51 -7.30
N ALA A 152 16.85 14.86 -8.44
CA ALA A 152 17.71 13.95 -9.20
C ALA A 152 19.03 13.63 -8.49
N GLN A 153 19.52 14.51 -7.62
CA GLN A 153 20.69 14.24 -6.78
C GLN A 153 20.31 13.34 -5.60
N GLU A 154 19.20 13.64 -4.92
CA GLU A 154 18.68 12.85 -3.81
C GLU A 154 18.36 11.40 -4.26
N ALA A 155 17.66 11.24 -5.39
CA ALA A 155 17.36 9.92 -5.94
C ALA A 155 18.62 9.11 -6.29
N ARG A 156 19.70 9.79 -6.74
CA ARG A 156 20.99 9.14 -7.00
C ARG A 156 21.66 8.68 -5.71
N GLN A 157 21.70 9.54 -4.69
CA GLN A 157 22.26 9.20 -3.39
C GLN A 157 21.50 8.04 -2.75
N TYR A 158 20.17 8.07 -2.81
CA TYR A 158 19.33 7.00 -2.29
C TYR A 158 19.57 5.67 -3.01
N ARG A 159 19.67 5.70 -4.35
CA ARG A 159 20.03 4.52 -5.15
C ARG A 159 21.40 3.96 -4.76
N GLU A 160 22.40 4.83 -4.63
CA GLU A 160 23.76 4.42 -4.26
C GLU A 160 23.80 3.81 -2.86
N ALA A 161 23.05 4.36 -1.90
CA ALA A 161 22.91 3.80 -0.56
C ALA A 161 22.30 2.39 -0.59
N ILE A 162 21.20 2.19 -1.34
CA ILE A 162 20.56 0.87 -1.48
C ILE A 162 21.52 -0.13 -2.13
N LEU A 163 22.20 0.26 -3.21
CA LEU A 163 23.14 -0.63 -3.90
C LEU A 163 24.32 -1.00 -3.02
N SER A 164 24.84 -0.05 -2.23
CA SER A 164 25.91 -0.29 -1.27
C SER A 164 25.46 -1.26 -0.17
N ASP A 165 24.29 -1.03 0.43
CA ASP A 165 23.73 -1.90 1.46
C ASP A 165 23.49 -3.32 0.91
N ALA A 166 22.79 -3.44 -0.21
CA ALA A 166 22.53 -4.72 -0.87
C ALA A 166 23.83 -5.47 -1.20
N LYS A 167 24.87 -4.77 -1.67
CA LYS A 167 26.19 -5.36 -1.93
C LYS A 167 26.83 -5.87 -0.65
N SER A 168 26.81 -5.09 0.43
CA SER A 168 27.37 -5.51 1.72
C SER A 168 26.66 -6.76 2.27
N GLN A 169 25.33 -6.82 2.16
CA GLN A 169 24.55 -7.99 2.56
C GLN A 169 24.89 -9.22 1.71
N ALA A 170 25.06 -9.05 0.40
CA ALA A 170 25.43 -10.13 -0.49
C ALA A 170 26.83 -10.70 -0.16
N GLU A 171 27.81 -9.83 0.13
CA GLU A 171 29.16 -10.24 0.54
C GLU A 171 29.10 -11.06 1.84
N LEU A 172 28.35 -10.60 2.85
CA LEU A 172 28.18 -11.33 4.12
C LEU A 172 27.54 -12.71 3.91
N LEU A 173 26.51 -12.81 3.06
CA LEU A 173 25.85 -14.09 2.77
C LEU A 173 26.77 -15.05 2.02
N LEU A 174 27.58 -14.55 1.07
CA LEU A 174 28.55 -15.37 0.34
C LEU A 174 29.64 -15.90 1.28
N ASP A 175 30.18 -15.06 2.17
CA ASP A 175 31.19 -15.46 3.15
C ASP A 175 30.66 -16.50 4.13
N GLU A 176 29.41 -16.34 4.59
CA GLU A 176 28.77 -17.31 5.47
C GLU A 176 28.50 -18.64 4.76
N ALA A 177 28.00 -18.59 3.52
CA ALA A 177 27.78 -19.78 2.72
C ALA A 177 29.10 -20.53 2.45
N HIS A 178 30.17 -19.79 2.14
CA HIS A 178 31.50 -20.37 1.92
C HIS A 178 32.05 -21.05 3.17
N ARG A 179 31.96 -20.37 4.33
CA ARG A 179 32.38 -20.94 5.62
C ARG A 179 31.61 -22.20 6.00
N ARG A 180 30.29 -22.23 5.76
CA ARG A 180 29.49 -23.43 6.00
C ARG A 180 29.86 -24.56 5.06
N ALA A 181 30.07 -24.27 3.77
CA ALA A 181 30.46 -25.26 2.79
C ALA A 181 31.82 -25.88 3.13
N SER A 182 32.81 -25.07 3.52
CA SER A 182 34.12 -25.57 3.94
C SER A 182 34.03 -26.42 5.19
N ALA A 183 33.23 -26.03 6.19
CA ALA A 183 33.03 -26.83 7.40
C ALA A 183 32.36 -28.19 7.11
N VAL A 184 31.38 -28.23 6.19
CA VAL A 184 30.76 -29.49 5.75
C VAL A 184 31.75 -30.37 4.98
N ALA A 185 32.59 -29.76 4.13
CA ALA A 185 33.62 -30.49 3.40
C ALA A 185 34.70 -31.08 4.34
N GLU A 186 35.15 -30.31 5.33
CA GLU A 186 36.12 -30.77 6.34
C GLU A 186 35.55 -31.89 7.21
N THR A 187 34.29 -31.76 7.65
CA THR A 187 33.64 -32.82 8.44
C THR A 187 33.41 -34.09 7.63
N ALA A 188 33.04 -33.97 6.35
CA ALA A 188 32.95 -35.11 5.44
C ALA A 188 34.31 -35.77 5.17
N ALA A 189 35.37 -34.97 5.00
CA ALA A 189 36.73 -35.48 4.82
C ALA A 189 37.26 -36.18 6.08
N ALA A 190 36.95 -35.66 7.27
CA ALA A 190 37.33 -36.29 8.55
C ALA A 190 36.55 -37.58 8.84
N ALA A 191 35.30 -37.68 8.37
CA ALA A 191 34.48 -38.89 8.48
C ALA A 191 34.83 -39.95 7.42
N ALA A 192 35.61 -39.59 6.39
CA ALA A 192 36.02 -40.53 5.35
C ALA A 192 37.01 -41.57 5.94
N PRO A 193 36.76 -42.88 5.74
CA PRO A 193 37.70 -43.90 6.18
C PRO A 193 39.05 -43.72 5.45
N PRO A 194 40.19 -44.05 6.10
CA PRO A 194 41.50 -43.98 5.45
C PRO A 194 41.47 -44.83 4.16
N PRO A 195 42.22 -44.43 3.11
CA PRO A 195 42.26 -45.19 1.87
C PRO A 195 42.77 -46.60 2.15
N GLN A 196 41.84 -47.54 2.24
CA GLN A 196 42.15 -48.95 2.19
C GLN A 196 42.80 -49.17 0.82
N HIS A 197 43.95 -49.85 0.78
CA HIS A 197 44.61 -50.22 -0.47
C HIS A 197 43.58 -50.93 -1.36
N VAL A 198 43.02 -50.20 -2.32
CA VAL A 198 42.39 -50.80 -3.49
C VAL A 198 43.56 -51.37 -4.27
N PRO A 199 43.71 -52.71 -4.36
CA PRO A 199 44.61 -53.24 -5.37
C PRO A 199 44.12 -52.67 -6.70
N SER A 200 45.04 -52.31 -7.59
CA SER A 200 44.76 -51.92 -8.96
C SER A 200 44.05 -53.08 -9.66
N GLY A 201 42.75 -53.21 -9.39
CA GLY A 201 41.87 -54.27 -9.79
C GLY A 201 40.85 -53.69 -10.74
N ASP A 202 40.76 -54.34 -11.88
CA ASP A 202 39.71 -54.24 -12.89
C ASP A 202 38.34 -53.87 -12.25
N PRO A 203 37.55 -52.90 -12.76
CA PRO A 203 36.27 -52.45 -12.15
C PRO A 203 35.22 -53.57 -11.96
N SER A 204 35.48 -54.76 -12.49
CA SER A 204 34.79 -56.01 -12.25
C SER A 204 34.99 -56.59 -10.83
N SER A 205 36.01 -56.17 -10.07
CA SER A 205 36.38 -56.75 -8.77
C SER A 205 35.73 -56.08 -7.55
N LEU A 206 34.91 -55.04 -7.73
CA LEU A 206 34.11 -54.44 -6.65
C LEU A 206 32.96 -55.39 -6.27
N PRO A 207 32.72 -55.67 -4.96
CA PRO A 207 31.54 -56.41 -4.51
C PRO A 207 30.24 -55.79 -5.07
N ASP A 208 29.33 -56.64 -5.56
CA ASP A 208 28.11 -56.21 -6.29
C ASP A 208 27.22 -55.25 -5.47
N ASP A 209 27.25 -55.38 -4.15
CA ASP A 209 26.56 -54.51 -3.19
C ASP A 209 27.11 -53.08 -3.20
N VAL A 210 28.43 -52.91 -3.24
CA VAL A 210 29.10 -51.59 -3.33
C VAL A 210 28.81 -50.94 -4.68
N ARG A 211 28.85 -51.71 -5.78
CA ARG A 211 28.49 -51.21 -7.12
C ARG A 211 27.04 -50.71 -7.17
N ARG A 212 26.10 -51.49 -6.65
CA ARG A 212 24.68 -51.11 -6.56
C ARG A 212 24.45 -49.92 -5.63
N GLN A 213 25.26 -49.75 -4.58
CA GLN A 213 25.19 -48.56 -3.73
C GLN A 213 25.64 -47.32 -4.50
N MET A 214 26.78 -47.36 -5.19
CA MET A 214 27.27 -46.25 -6.00
C MET A 214 26.31 -45.90 -7.15
N GLU A 215 25.72 -46.89 -7.81
CA GLU A 215 24.70 -46.66 -8.85
C GLU A 215 23.46 -45.93 -8.32
N ARG A 216 22.99 -46.31 -7.12
CA ARG A 216 21.88 -45.62 -6.45
C ARG A 216 22.24 -44.20 -6.06
N GLU A 217 23.45 -43.96 -5.58
CA GLU A 217 23.92 -42.64 -5.20
C GLU A 217 24.11 -41.72 -6.42
N ILE A 218 24.65 -42.24 -7.52
CA ILE A 218 24.74 -41.51 -8.79
C ILE A 218 23.33 -41.17 -9.31
N ALA A 219 22.38 -42.11 -9.26
CA ALA A 219 21.00 -41.85 -9.65
C ALA A 219 20.35 -40.79 -8.76
N TYR A 220 20.55 -40.87 -7.44
CA TYR A 220 20.08 -39.88 -6.48
C TYR A 220 20.67 -38.48 -6.77
N LEU A 221 21.99 -38.36 -6.93
CA LEU A 221 22.65 -37.08 -7.21
C LEU A 221 22.21 -36.47 -8.54
N ARG A 222 21.99 -37.30 -9.58
CA ARG A 222 21.47 -36.83 -10.87
C ARG A 222 20.06 -36.26 -10.74
N THR A 223 19.16 -37.01 -10.11
CA THR A 223 17.77 -36.54 -9.89
C THR A 223 17.74 -35.30 -9.00
N TYR A 224 18.52 -35.26 -7.92
CA TYR A 224 18.64 -34.09 -7.05
C TYR A 224 19.17 -32.87 -7.83
N SER A 225 20.22 -33.03 -8.64
CA SER A 225 20.76 -31.95 -9.47
C SER A 225 19.73 -31.43 -10.49
N GLU A 226 18.95 -32.32 -11.09
CA GLU A 226 17.92 -31.96 -12.07
C GLU A 226 16.73 -31.23 -11.43
N VAL A 227 16.28 -31.70 -10.26
CA VAL A 227 15.26 -31.02 -9.45
C VAL A 227 15.76 -29.66 -8.97
N TYR A 228 17.01 -29.57 -8.50
CA TYR A 228 17.61 -28.34 -8.01
C TYR A 228 17.78 -27.30 -9.13
N ARG A 229 18.24 -27.72 -10.32
CA ARG A 229 18.31 -26.85 -11.51
C ARG A 229 16.93 -26.33 -11.91
N THR A 230 15.92 -27.19 -11.86
CA THR A 230 14.54 -26.80 -12.16
C THR A 230 14.01 -25.78 -11.14
N HIS A 231 14.25 -26.01 -9.85
CA HIS A 231 13.89 -25.07 -8.79
C HIS A 231 14.62 -23.73 -8.95
N LEU A 232 15.93 -23.75 -9.20
CA LEU A 232 16.73 -22.54 -9.40
C LEU A 232 16.23 -21.75 -10.61
N ARG A 233 15.92 -22.43 -11.72
CA ARG A 233 15.34 -21.79 -12.90
C ARG A 233 14.00 -21.14 -12.57
N SER A 234 13.09 -21.85 -11.89
CA SER A 234 11.80 -21.31 -11.49
C SER A 234 11.95 -20.10 -10.57
N TYR A 235 12.92 -20.13 -9.65
CA TYR A 235 13.21 -19.03 -8.74
C TYR A 235 13.74 -17.80 -9.49
N LEU A 236 14.69 -17.99 -10.40
CA LEU A 236 15.24 -16.92 -11.24
C LEU A 236 14.19 -16.33 -12.18
N GLU A 237 13.34 -17.16 -12.80
CA GLU A 237 12.23 -16.69 -13.63
C GLU A 237 11.21 -15.88 -12.80
N SER A 238 10.95 -16.27 -11.56
CA SER A 238 10.09 -15.52 -10.63
C SER A 238 10.70 -14.16 -10.27
N LEU A 239 12.00 -14.14 -9.93
CA LEU A 239 12.71 -12.89 -9.65
C LEU A 239 12.70 -11.94 -10.84
N LEU A 240 12.97 -12.43 -12.05
CA LEU A 240 12.92 -11.61 -13.27
C LEU A 240 11.51 -11.05 -13.52
N ARG A 241 10.46 -11.87 -13.36
CA ARG A 241 9.07 -11.38 -13.48
C ARG A 241 8.75 -10.29 -12.48
N ASN A 242 9.17 -10.44 -11.22
CA ASN A 242 8.95 -9.42 -10.19
C ASN A 242 9.66 -8.10 -10.53
N VAL A 243 10.88 -8.17 -11.08
CA VAL A 243 11.61 -6.97 -11.55
C VAL A 243 10.87 -6.31 -12.72
N ASP A 244 10.42 -7.09 -13.70
CA ASP A 244 9.67 -6.56 -14.84
C ASP A 244 8.33 -5.93 -14.41
N GLU A 245 7.64 -6.53 -13.43
CA GLU A 245 6.43 -5.97 -12.84
C GLU A 245 6.70 -4.67 -12.09
N TRP A 246 7.80 -4.60 -11.34
CA TRP A 246 8.22 -3.38 -10.67
C TRP A 246 8.54 -2.27 -11.69
N GLU A 247 9.32 -2.56 -12.75
CA GLU A 247 9.60 -1.57 -13.80
C GLU A 247 8.33 -1.07 -14.48
N ARG A 248 7.36 -1.96 -14.75
CA ARG A 248 6.05 -1.57 -15.29
C ARG A 248 5.30 -0.66 -14.33
N SER A 249 5.26 -1.01 -13.04
CA SER A 249 4.60 -0.19 -12.02
C SER A 249 5.24 1.20 -11.88
N GLU A 250 6.57 1.29 -12.01
CA GLU A 250 7.31 2.56 -11.97
C GLU A 250 7.02 3.42 -13.22
N ARG A 251 6.93 2.79 -14.40
CA ARG A 251 6.54 3.47 -15.65
C ARG A 251 5.10 3.99 -15.61
N ASP A 252 4.18 3.20 -15.05
CA ASP A 252 2.78 3.59 -14.92
C ASP A 252 2.57 4.65 -13.82
N ALA A 253 3.43 4.67 -12.80
CA ALA A 253 3.43 5.68 -11.74
C ALA A 253 3.96 7.04 -12.22
N LEU A 254 4.77 7.08 -13.30
CA LEU A 254 5.19 8.32 -13.94
C LEU A 254 4.02 8.90 -14.75
N PRO A 255 3.49 10.09 -14.41
CA PRO A 255 2.40 10.68 -15.17
C PRO A 255 2.90 11.01 -16.58
N THR A 256 2.40 10.26 -17.59
CA THR A 256 2.50 10.65 -19.00
C THR A 256 1.51 11.79 -19.23
N GLY A 257 1.90 12.98 -18.79
CA GLY A 257 1.08 14.19 -18.77
C GLY A 257 1.80 15.37 -19.36
N ALA A 258 2.41 15.21 -20.55
CA ALA A 258 2.68 16.36 -21.41
C ALA A 258 1.33 16.81 -22.00
N THR A 259 0.56 17.58 -21.24
CA THR A 259 -0.51 18.41 -21.81
C THR A 259 0.15 19.44 -22.73
N GLU A 260 0.16 19.14 -24.03
CA GLU A 260 0.50 20.08 -25.10
C GLU A 260 -0.43 21.30 -24.98
N PRO A 261 0.09 22.53 -24.75
CA PRO A 261 -0.75 23.71 -24.72
C PRO A 261 -1.30 23.98 -26.13
N PRO A 262 -2.57 24.41 -26.29
CA PRO A 262 -3.18 24.63 -27.59
C PRO A 262 -2.44 25.72 -28.35
N ARG A 263 -2.04 25.41 -29.60
CA ARG A 263 -1.39 26.38 -30.49
C ARG A 263 -2.36 27.52 -30.84
N PRO A 264 -1.99 28.79 -30.67
CA PRO A 264 -2.82 29.90 -31.12
C PRO A 264 -2.88 29.95 -32.66
N ARG A 265 -4.08 30.19 -33.20
CA ARG A 265 -4.32 30.51 -34.61
C ARG A 265 -4.07 31.98 -34.89
#